data_AF-A0A268RIH4-F1
#
_entry.id   AF-A0A268RIH4-F1
#
_cell.length_a   1.000
_cell.length_b   1.000
_cell.length_c   1.000
_cell.angle_alpha   90.00
_cell.angle_beta   90.00
_cell.angle_gamma   90.00
#
_symmetry.space_group_name_H-M   'P 1'
#
loop_
_entity.id
_entity.type
_entity.pdbx_description
1 polymer ?
#
loop_
_entity_poly.entity_id
_entity_poly.type
_entity_poly.pdbx_seq_one_letter_code
_entity_poly.pdbx_strand_id
1 'polypeptide(L)'
;RDVINSGTATSIKSRLKFGSDWAGKTGTGTEFIDAWFVASNPNVTFGIWSGYDTPKSLKAPGPLSYSLRNNYLWADLMNAAYDVAPDLVDPSESFKMPGGIVRRSFCAISG
;
A
#
# COMPACT_ATOMS: atom_id res chain seq x y z
N ARG A 1 -8.05 -1.49 -3.16
CA ARG A 1 -7.23 -2.35 -4.05
C ARG A 1 -6.52 -1.53 -5.14
N ASP A 2 -7.19 -0.57 -5.78
CA ASP A 2 -6.68 0.16 -6.95
C ASP A 2 -5.31 0.84 -6.77
N VAL A 3 -5.01 1.38 -5.59
CA VAL A 3 -3.69 2.00 -5.30
C VAL A 3 -2.52 1.06 -5.58
N ILE A 4 -2.71 -0.23 -5.34
CA ILE A 4 -1.71 -1.28 -5.54
C ILE A 4 -1.85 -1.93 -6.93
N ASN A 5 -3.02 -1.86 -7.56
CA ASN A 5 -3.26 -2.45 -8.87
C ASN A 5 -2.86 -1.54 -10.04
N SER A 6 -3.09 -0.24 -9.91
CA SER A 6 -2.89 0.75 -10.97
C SER A 6 -2.48 2.13 -10.43
N GLY A 7 -2.32 2.29 -9.12
CA GLY A 7 -2.00 3.55 -8.48
C GLY A 7 -0.54 3.71 -8.06
N THR A 8 -0.36 4.53 -7.02
CA THR A 8 0.95 4.98 -6.53
C THR A 8 1.80 3.89 -5.87
N ALA A 9 1.22 2.75 -5.51
CA ALA A 9 1.93 1.63 -4.89
C ALA A 9 2.07 0.41 -5.82
N THR A 10 1.80 0.55 -7.11
CA THR A 10 1.81 -0.58 -8.07
C THR A 10 3.13 -1.35 -8.09
N SER A 11 4.24 -0.66 -7.85
CA SER A 11 5.59 -1.26 -7.88
C SER A 11 5.87 -2.26 -6.75
N ILE A 12 5.04 -2.33 -5.70
CA ILE A 12 5.23 -3.34 -4.64
C ILE A 12 4.93 -4.76 -5.15
N LYS A 13 4.04 -4.90 -6.14
CA LYS A 13 3.62 -6.22 -6.65
C LYS A 13 4.76 -7.04 -7.22
N SER A 14 5.73 -6.40 -7.88
CA SER A 14 6.91 -7.09 -8.42
C SER A 14 7.99 -7.37 -7.39
N ARG A 15 7.82 -6.90 -6.15
CA ARG A 15 8.78 -7.09 -5.05
C ARG A 15 8.30 -8.08 -4.01
N LEU A 16 6.98 -8.24 -3.84
CA LEU A 16 6.43 -9.20 -2.89
C LEU A 16 6.72 -10.63 -3.36
N LYS A 17 7.07 -11.51 -2.41
CA LYS A 17 7.28 -12.96 -2.65
C LYS A 17 5.97 -13.73 -2.83
N PHE A 18 4.83 -13.08 -2.59
CA PHE A 18 3.51 -13.68 -2.46
C PHE A 18 2.42 -12.79 -3.08
N GLY A 19 1.21 -13.33 -3.21
CA GLY A 19 0.15 -12.82 -4.09
C GLY A 19 -1.13 -12.36 -3.40
N SER A 20 -1.08 -11.93 -2.15
CA SER A 20 -2.29 -11.61 -1.35
C SER A 20 -3.11 -10.44 -1.89
N ASP A 21 -4.40 -10.44 -1.56
CA ASP A 21 -5.36 -9.39 -1.91
C ASP A 21 -5.20 -8.15 -1.02
N TRP A 22 -4.29 -7.26 -1.42
CA TRP A 22 -4.03 -6.02 -0.72
C TRP A 22 -4.96 -4.86 -1.16
N ALA A 23 -5.54 -4.19 -0.17
CA ALA A 23 -6.09 -2.86 -0.30
C ALA A 23 -5.23 -1.88 0.48
N GLY A 24 -4.79 -0.78 -0.13
CA GLY A 24 -3.95 0.19 0.56
C GLY A 24 -4.11 1.61 0.05
N LYS A 25 -3.40 2.53 0.71
CA LYS A 25 -3.34 3.95 0.39
C LYS A 25 -1.97 4.53 0.72
N THR A 26 -1.44 5.34 -0.20
CA THR A 26 -0.28 6.19 0.08
C THR A 26 -0.71 7.56 0.59
N GLY A 27 0.07 8.14 1.50
CA GLY A 27 -0.09 9.52 1.98
C GLY A 27 1.23 10.28 1.88
N THR A 28 1.14 11.58 1.62
CA THR A 28 2.31 12.46 1.51
C THR A 28 2.01 13.73 2.28
N GLY A 29 2.88 14.09 3.23
CA GLY A 29 2.80 15.38 3.93
C GLY A 29 3.16 16.54 3.01
N THR A 30 2.69 17.74 3.35
CA THR A 30 3.06 18.98 2.65
C THR A 30 4.59 19.12 2.59
N GLU A 31 5.12 19.66 1.49
CA GLU A 31 6.57 19.77 1.25
C GLU A 31 7.35 18.44 1.31
N PHE A 32 6.64 17.30 1.21
CA PHE A 32 7.23 15.96 1.22
C PHE A 32 7.97 15.65 2.53
N ILE A 33 7.54 16.22 3.65
CA ILE A 33 8.17 15.96 4.96
C ILE A 33 7.78 14.60 5.55
N ASP A 34 6.62 14.06 5.15
CA ASP A 34 6.10 12.75 5.55
C ASP A 34 5.78 11.88 4.34
N ALA A 35 6.04 10.58 4.47
CA ALA A 35 5.59 9.55 3.55
C ALA A 35 4.91 8.43 4.31
N TRP A 36 3.67 8.09 3.92
CA TRP A 36 2.88 7.02 4.51
C TRP A 36 2.54 5.98 3.45
N PHE A 37 2.56 4.72 3.84
CA PHE A 37 1.87 3.67 3.11
C PHE A 37 1.24 2.70 4.10
N VAL A 38 -0.07 2.52 3.97
CA VAL A 38 -0.84 1.58 4.79
C VAL A 38 -1.58 0.65 3.85
N ALA A 39 -1.49 -0.65 4.10
CA ALA A 39 -2.25 -1.64 3.37
C ALA A 39 -2.75 -2.75 4.29
N SER A 40 -3.87 -3.33 3.89
CA SER A 40 -4.58 -4.38 4.59
C SER A 40 -4.93 -5.50 3.62
N ASN A 41 -4.86 -6.73 4.11
CA ASN A 41 -5.54 -7.90 3.54
C ASN A 41 -6.57 -8.40 4.59
N PRO A 42 -7.29 -9.51 4.36
CA PRO A 42 -8.27 -10.00 5.33
C PRO A 42 -7.73 -10.33 6.73
N ASN A 43 -6.43 -10.64 6.87
CA ASN A 43 -5.82 -11.08 8.12
C ASN A 43 -5.04 -9.98 8.84
N VAL A 44 -4.35 -9.11 8.10
CA VAL A 44 -3.40 -8.14 8.65
C VAL A 44 -3.57 -6.75 8.05
N THR A 45 -3.25 -5.75 8.86
CA THR A 45 -3.04 -4.37 8.41
C THR A 45 -1.64 -3.94 8.82
N PHE A 46 -0.88 -3.40 7.88
CA PHE A 46 0.47 -2.91 8.13
C PHE A 46 0.67 -1.53 7.52
N GLY A 47 1.18 -0.62 8.34
CA GLY A 47 1.48 0.75 7.96
C GLY A 47 2.92 1.09 8.23
N ILE A 48 3.54 1.85 7.32
CA ILE A 48 4.85 2.46 7.53
C ILE A 48 4.78 3.95 7.28
N TRP A 49 5.52 4.67 8.12
CA TRP A 49 5.80 6.09 7.99
C TRP A 49 7.30 6.31 7.89
N SER A 50 7.68 7.22 7.02
CA SER A 50 9.03 7.79 6.96
C SER A 50 8.93 9.30 7.09
N GLY A 51 9.76 9.87 7.96
CA GLY A 51 9.90 11.30 8.22
C GLY A 51 11.16 11.57 9.04
N TYR A 52 11.39 12.84 9.38
CA TYR A 52 12.48 13.25 10.25
C TYR A 52 11.92 13.89 11.51
N ASP A 53 12.58 13.69 12.66
CA ASP A 53 12.19 14.30 13.93
C ASP A 53 12.17 15.83 13.86
N THR A 54 13.11 16.41 13.12
CA THR A 54 13.07 17.82 12.71
C THR A 54 12.55 17.90 11.26
N PRO A 55 11.42 18.56 10.99
CA PRO A 55 10.80 18.56 9.66
C PRO A 55 11.77 18.94 8.55
N LYS A 56 11.97 18.01 7.62
CA LYS A 56 12.82 18.19 6.45
C LYS A 56 12.23 17.41 5.29
N SER A 57 12.33 17.97 4.09
CA SER A 57 11.85 17.30 2.89
C SER A 57 12.54 15.95 2.71
N LEU A 58 11.76 14.91 2.42
CA LEU A 58 12.23 13.58 2.05
C LEU A 58 12.71 13.53 0.60
N LYS A 59 12.54 14.60 -0.18
CA LYS A 59 13.16 14.67 -1.51
C LYS A 59 14.67 14.62 -1.38
N ALA A 60 15.27 13.67 -2.07
CA ALA A 60 16.71 13.45 -2.09
C ALA A 60 17.12 13.08 -3.51
N PRO A 61 18.34 13.45 -3.94
CA PRO A 61 18.90 12.95 -5.19
C PRO A 61 19.04 11.42 -5.14
N GLY A 62 18.83 10.76 -6.27
CA GLY A 62 18.92 9.31 -6.38
C GLY A 62 17.84 8.70 -7.27
N PRO A 63 17.94 7.39 -7.57
CA PRO A 63 17.03 6.72 -8.51
C PRO A 63 15.63 6.50 -7.93
N LEU A 64 15.48 6.49 -6.60
CA LEU A 64 14.21 6.22 -5.93
C LEU A 64 13.61 7.49 -5.35
N SER A 65 12.36 7.78 -5.70
CA SER A 65 11.58 8.85 -5.08
C SER A 65 11.28 8.54 -3.61
N TYR A 66 10.90 9.56 -2.84
CA TYR A 66 10.49 9.41 -1.44
C TYR A 66 9.41 8.34 -1.26
N SER A 67 8.41 8.31 -2.16
CA SER A 67 7.31 7.34 -2.11
C SER A 67 7.78 5.93 -2.47
N LEU A 68 8.66 5.78 -3.47
CA LEU A 68 9.18 4.45 -3.83
C LEU A 68 10.02 3.84 -2.71
N ARG A 69 10.86 4.65 -2.03
CA ARG A 69 11.63 4.16 -0.88
C ARG A 69 10.71 3.64 0.23
N ASN A 70 9.65 4.38 0.55
CA ASN A 70 8.68 3.98 1.56
C ASN A 70 7.90 2.71 1.15
N ASN A 71 7.43 2.64 -0.09
CA ASN A 71 6.71 1.46 -0.61
C ASN A 71 7.60 0.22 -0.67
N TYR A 72 8.88 0.36 -1.04
CA TYR A 72 9.82 -0.75 -1.12
C TYR A 72 10.20 -1.26 0.26
N LEU A 73 10.41 -0.36 1.22
CA LEU A 73 10.64 -0.76 2.61
C LEU A 73 9.43 -1.50 3.18
N TRP A 74 8.21 -1.04 2.89
CA TRP A 74 6.98 -1.78 3.25
C TRP A 74 6.98 -3.20 2.65
N ALA A 75 7.31 -3.35 1.37
CA ALA A 75 7.33 -4.65 0.70
C ALA A 75 8.41 -5.58 1.28
N ASP A 76 9.60 -5.05 1.58
CA ASP A 76 10.71 -5.80 2.16
C ASP A 76 10.36 -6.29 3.58
N LEU A 77 9.71 -5.44 4.40
CA LEU A 77 9.22 -5.84 5.73
C LEU A 77 8.11 -6.88 5.67
N MET A 78 7.17 -6.76 4.72
CA MET A 78 6.13 -7.76 4.53
C MET A 78 6.69 -9.09 4.02
N ASN A 79 7.73 -9.06 3.19
CA ASN A 79 8.45 -10.27 2.78
C ASN A 79 9.14 -10.94 3.97
N ALA A 80 9.74 -10.17 4.88
CA ALA A 80 10.33 -10.71 6.10
C ALA A 80 9.26 -11.32 7.03
N ALA A 81 8.10 -10.67 7.16
CA ALA A 81 6.97 -11.22 7.91
C ALA A 81 6.44 -12.51 7.27
N TYR A 82 6.35 -12.56 5.94
CA TYR A 82 5.94 -13.75 5.17
C TYR A 82 6.90 -14.92 5.39
N ASP A 83 8.20 -14.67 5.45
CA ASP A 83 9.21 -15.72 5.70
C ASP A 83 9.03 -16.40 7.08
N VAL A 84 8.40 -15.72 8.05
CA VAL A 84 8.16 -16.24 9.41
C VAL A 84 6.74 -16.81 9.57
N ALA A 85 5.72 -16.14 9.01
CA ALA A 85 4.31 -16.49 9.18
C ALA A 85 3.55 -16.37 7.85
N PRO A 86 3.77 -17.30 6.89
CA PRO A 86 3.20 -17.19 5.55
C PRO A 86 1.66 -17.22 5.55
N ASP A 87 1.04 -18.11 6.34
CA ASP A 87 -0.44 -18.22 6.40
C ASP A 87 -1.11 -16.97 6.98
N LEU A 88 -0.40 -16.20 7.81
CA LEU A 88 -0.90 -14.94 8.35
C LEU A 88 -0.82 -13.82 7.31
N VAL A 89 0.27 -13.76 6.56
CA VAL A 89 0.60 -12.65 5.64
C VAL A 89 0.01 -12.85 4.24
N ASP A 90 -0.16 -14.09 3.79
CA ASP A 90 -0.75 -14.47 2.51
C ASP A 90 -1.98 -15.36 2.68
N PRO A 91 -3.08 -14.85 3.28
CA PRO A 91 -4.33 -15.59 3.35
C PRO A 91 -4.85 -15.95 1.96
N SER A 92 -5.43 -17.15 1.85
CA SER A 92 -6.14 -17.59 0.65
C SER A 92 -7.44 -16.82 0.41
N GLU A 93 -7.98 -16.17 1.45
CA GLU A 93 -9.17 -15.34 1.34
C GLU A 93 -8.85 -13.97 0.73
N SER A 94 -9.84 -13.40 0.03
CA SER A 94 -9.83 -12.03 -0.48
C SER A 94 -11.00 -11.27 0.10
N PHE A 95 -10.92 -9.93 0.15
CA PHE A 95 -12.06 -9.13 0.61
C PHE A 95 -13.32 -9.41 -0.22
N LYS A 96 -14.43 -9.63 0.48
CA LYS A 96 -15.74 -9.84 -0.14
C LYS A 96 -16.54 -8.55 -0.04
N MET A 97 -17.27 -8.22 -1.11
CA MET A 97 -18.25 -7.15 -1.04
C MET A 97 -19.32 -7.58 -0.01
N PRO A 98 -19.58 -6.78 1.03
CA PRO A 98 -20.61 -7.12 2.01
C PRO A 98 -22.00 -7.11 1.36
N GLY A 99 -22.92 -7.88 1.93
CA GLY A 99 -24.32 -7.85 1.54
C GLY A 99 -24.94 -6.45 1.73
N GLY A 100 -26.03 -6.16 1.02
CA GLY A 100 -26.75 -4.88 1.11
C GLY A 100 -26.19 -3.75 0.24
N ILE A 101 -25.03 -3.94 -0.41
CA ILE A 101 -24.54 -2.99 -1.41
C ILE A 101 -25.29 -3.19 -2.73
N VAL A 102 -25.97 -2.13 -3.20
CA VAL A 102 -26.69 -2.13 -4.48
C VAL A 102 -25.79 -1.64 -5.62
N ARG A 103 -25.88 -2.29 -6.77
CA ARG A 103 -25.28 -1.78 -8.02
C ARG A 103 -26.30 -0.95 -8.79
N ARG A 104 -25.88 0.21 -9.29
CA ARG A 104 -26.67 1.11 -10.13
C ARG A 104 -25.81 1.56 -11.30
N SER A 105 -26.44 1.67 -12.47
CA SER A 105 -25.85 2.35 -13.62
C SER A 105 -25.94 3.86 -13.40
N PHE A 106 -24.90 4.57 -13.78
CA PHE A 106 -24.87 6.03 -13.75
C PHE A 106 -24.21 6.57 -15.02
N CYS A 107 -24.42 7.85 -15.32
CA CYS A 107 -23.75 8.49 -16.43
C CYS A 107 -22.30 8.80 -16.04
N ALA A 108 -21.33 8.28 -16.78
CA ALA A 108 -19.91 8.47 -16.47
C ALA A 108 -19.47 9.96 -16.46
N ILE A 109 -20.26 10.85 -17.07
CA ILE A 109 -19.98 12.30 -17.11
C ILE A 109 -20.54 13.02 -15.87
N SER A 110 -21.77 12.73 -15.46
CA SER A 110 -22.46 13.47 -14.39
C SER A 110 -22.40 12.79 -13.02
N GLY A 111 -22.04 11.50 -12.97
CA GLY A 111 -22.30 10.68 -11.79
C GLY A 111 -23.75 10.22 -11.71
#